data_AF-A0A1J5WHR2-F1
#
_entry.id   AF-A0A1J5WHR2-F1
#
_cell.length_a   1.000
_cell.length_b   1.000
_cell.length_c   1.000
_cell.angle_alpha   90.00
_cell.angle_beta   90.00
_cell.angle_gamma   90.00
#
_symmetry.space_group_name_H-M   'P 1'
#
loop_
_entity.id
_entity.type
_entity.pdbx_description
1 polymer ?
#
loop_
_entity_poly.entity_id
_entity_poly.type
_entity_poly.pdbx_seq_one_letter_code
_entity_poly.pdbx_strand_id
1 'polypeptide(L)'
;MHWEEENKWELKLPYGASLFVSEESSWCLDLFDLTETRIKKLVVSSFDITRMNLKNTHIEELVLLDEAALKFFYDSMERCEFYVEKVSFGNKLNPKSETFLKLIKRVHGGETTAPRKIKKVTLTRNSFFDFLEEARNIAQRKIHVEDLLVAQSGKDTGPGTETSTRIVVSKRITIIGNACVLLFIELGPELSHFNIDEVQTQCLSPEIPISRINIQLTKNKINVRENFYVLQFLKKNITATEVGFFAEKGKKALESTKITLAVRGMKSIEFGEKGLSVLPSITNKKIDIRNMAVMDITCFFGREKEEAKKKEFVIRERLYVKNTGIFFLECLGNTVFIPVIEIEVDCRTNNWGWFGKTTGINIETNAFVGNISTEIKQMIGEIVTQKETAMDNKFGYQKLVFEEDFGHGEQSEMGKSSEQPITNYQEFDLEKLIKKYTGDEEHALQQPGELGEVFSLFD
;
A
#
# COMPACT_ATOMS: atom_id res chain seq x y z
N MET A 1 62.39 -10.92 -24.45
CA MET A 1 61.83 -10.91 -23.09
C MET A 1 60.32 -10.81 -23.24
N HIS A 2 59.62 -11.91 -22.93
CA HIS A 2 58.17 -12.01 -22.89
C HIS A 2 57.64 -11.12 -21.76
N TRP A 3 56.70 -10.23 -22.06
CA TRP A 3 55.79 -9.65 -21.06
C TRP A 3 54.50 -10.44 -21.18
N GLU A 4 54.32 -11.41 -20.28
CA GLU A 4 53.08 -12.17 -20.12
C GLU A 4 52.37 -11.75 -18.83
N GLU A 5 51.04 -11.73 -18.94
CA GLU A 5 50.01 -11.69 -17.89
C GLU A 5 49.71 -10.34 -17.22
N GLU A 6 48.91 -9.52 -17.91
CA GLU A 6 47.97 -8.60 -17.26
C GLU A 6 46.97 -9.43 -16.42
N ASN A 7 47.16 -9.44 -15.11
CA ASN A 7 46.16 -9.93 -14.16
C ASN A 7 44.91 -9.04 -14.22
N LYS A 8 43.96 -9.40 -15.09
CA LYS A 8 42.59 -8.88 -15.08
C LYS A 8 41.88 -9.39 -13.83
N TRP A 9 41.89 -8.59 -12.77
CA TRP A 9 41.07 -8.80 -11.57
C TRP A 9 39.61 -8.46 -11.85
N GLU A 10 38.98 -9.10 -12.83
CA GLU A 10 37.55 -8.92 -13.11
C GLU A 10 36.74 -9.52 -11.95
N LEU A 11 35.91 -8.69 -11.32
CA LEU A 11 35.15 -9.09 -10.13
C LEU A 11 33.99 -10.00 -10.55
N LYS A 12 33.96 -11.24 -10.02
CA LYS A 12 32.80 -12.13 -10.21
C LYS A 12 31.63 -11.70 -9.35
N LEU A 13 30.45 -11.61 -9.95
CA LEU A 13 29.23 -11.30 -9.21
C LEU A 13 28.75 -12.48 -8.37
N PRO A 14 28.34 -12.25 -7.12
CA PRO A 14 27.67 -13.28 -6.33
C PRO A 14 26.30 -13.61 -6.92
N TYR A 15 25.90 -14.87 -6.81
CA TYR A 15 24.55 -15.28 -7.19
C TYR A 15 23.50 -14.48 -6.40
N GLY A 16 22.44 -14.05 -7.09
CA GLY A 16 21.38 -13.25 -6.49
C GLY A 16 21.53 -11.74 -6.70
N ALA A 17 22.65 -11.29 -7.28
CA ALA A 17 22.89 -9.89 -7.58
C ALA A 17 21.82 -9.31 -8.52
N SER A 18 21.50 -8.03 -8.28
CA SER A 18 20.66 -7.22 -9.15
C SER A 18 21.50 -6.09 -9.73
N LEU A 19 21.45 -5.91 -11.04
CA LEU A 19 22.22 -4.90 -11.76
C LEU A 19 21.26 -3.90 -12.40
N PHE A 20 21.67 -2.63 -12.39
CA PHE A 20 21.06 -1.57 -13.18
C PHE A 20 22.12 -1.04 -14.14
N VAL A 21 21.80 -1.05 -15.42
CA VAL A 21 22.70 -0.62 -16.49
C VAL A 21 21.99 0.40 -17.34
N SER A 22 22.58 1.59 -17.41
CA SER A 22 22.24 2.62 -18.37
C SER A 22 23.44 2.95 -19.23
N GLU A 23 23.23 3.76 -20.28
CA GLU A 23 24.31 4.36 -21.03
C GLU A 23 25.33 5.06 -20.11
N GLU A 24 24.85 5.83 -19.13
CA GLU A 24 25.67 6.58 -18.17
C GLU A 24 26.47 5.68 -17.22
N SER A 25 25.95 4.52 -16.85
CA SER A 25 26.61 3.59 -15.92
C SER A 25 27.38 2.49 -16.63
N SER A 26 27.42 2.50 -17.97
CA SER A 26 27.97 1.40 -18.76
C SER A 26 29.49 1.26 -18.63
N TRP A 27 30.22 2.35 -18.33
CA TRP A 27 31.66 2.32 -18.12
C TRP A 27 32.08 1.47 -16.91
N CYS A 28 31.19 1.24 -15.95
CA CYS A 28 31.44 0.36 -14.81
C CYS A 28 31.42 -1.13 -15.18
N LEU A 29 30.91 -1.49 -16.37
CA LEU A 29 30.77 -2.88 -16.78
C LEU A 29 32.11 -3.58 -17.01
N ASP A 30 33.12 -2.83 -17.44
CA ASP A 30 34.47 -3.35 -17.72
C ASP A 30 35.16 -3.90 -16.45
N LEU A 31 34.62 -3.61 -15.27
CA LEU A 31 35.14 -4.05 -13.98
C LEU A 31 34.64 -5.46 -13.58
N PHE A 32 33.61 -5.99 -14.24
CA PHE A 32 32.94 -7.23 -13.86
C PHE A 32 33.03 -8.30 -14.94
N ASP A 33 33.45 -9.50 -14.55
CA ASP A 33 33.26 -10.69 -15.38
C ASP A 33 31.84 -11.22 -15.13
N LEU A 34 30.99 -11.03 -16.14
CA LEU A 34 29.60 -11.47 -16.10
C LEU A 34 29.42 -12.86 -16.74
N THR A 35 30.46 -13.47 -17.29
CA THR A 35 30.35 -14.75 -17.98
C THR A 35 30.06 -15.91 -17.03
N GLU A 36 29.26 -16.87 -17.49
CA GLU A 36 28.89 -18.06 -16.70
C GLU A 36 28.27 -17.72 -15.34
N THR A 37 27.68 -16.54 -15.21
CA THR A 37 27.04 -16.10 -13.97
C THR A 37 25.53 -16.30 -13.99
N ARG A 38 24.91 -16.07 -12.83
CA ARG A 38 23.45 -16.03 -12.72
C ARG A 38 23.02 -14.72 -12.06
N ILE A 39 22.30 -13.92 -12.82
CA ILE A 39 21.81 -12.60 -12.42
C ILE A 39 20.33 -12.73 -12.04
N LYS A 40 19.98 -12.28 -10.83
CA LYS A 40 18.60 -12.33 -10.35
C LYS A 40 17.71 -11.31 -11.05
N LYS A 41 18.25 -10.12 -11.31
CA LYS A 41 17.53 -9.05 -11.98
C LYS A 41 18.50 -8.14 -12.71
N LEU A 42 18.34 -8.02 -14.02
CA LEU A 42 19.06 -7.05 -14.83
C LEU A 42 18.08 -5.98 -15.31
N VAL A 43 18.32 -4.73 -14.95
CA VAL A 43 17.52 -3.59 -15.39
C VAL A 43 18.32 -2.80 -16.40
N VAL A 44 17.75 -2.58 -17.59
CA VAL A 44 18.42 -1.93 -18.72
C VAL A 44 17.63 -0.71 -19.17
N SER A 45 18.33 0.41 -19.38
CA SER A 45 17.76 1.69 -19.86
C SER A 45 18.68 2.31 -20.91
N SER A 46 18.15 2.66 -22.08
CA SER A 46 18.90 3.29 -23.18
C SER A 46 20.23 2.62 -23.53
N PHE A 47 20.34 1.30 -23.33
CA PHE A 47 21.61 0.60 -23.42
C PHE A 47 21.48 -0.70 -24.21
N ASP A 48 22.50 -0.96 -25.04
CA ASP A 48 22.61 -2.18 -25.82
C ASP A 48 23.27 -3.29 -24.98
N ILE A 49 22.45 -4.25 -24.56
CA ILE A 49 22.86 -5.38 -23.72
C ILE A 49 23.95 -6.25 -24.37
N THR A 50 24.10 -6.23 -25.70
CA THR A 50 25.16 -7.01 -26.37
C THR A 50 26.56 -6.49 -26.10
N ARG A 51 26.66 -5.24 -25.63
CA ARG A 51 27.93 -4.65 -25.19
C ARG A 51 28.44 -5.25 -23.88
N MET A 52 27.59 -6.00 -23.17
CA MET A 52 27.99 -6.75 -21.97
C MET A 52 28.48 -8.14 -22.37
N ASN A 53 29.55 -8.60 -21.73
CA ASN A 53 30.02 -9.98 -21.89
C ASN A 53 29.16 -10.95 -21.05
N LEU A 54 27.98 -11.29 -21.57
CA LEU A 54 26.99 -12.15 -20.90
C LEU A 54 27.07 -13.62 -21.35
N LYS A 55 28.19 -14.07 -21.91
CA LYS A 55 28.31 -15.45 -22.41
C LYS A 55 27.92 -16.48 -21.34
N ASN A 56 27.07 -17.44 -21.70
CA ASN A 56 26.55 -18.48 -20.82
C ASN A 56 25.88 -17.95 -19.53
N THR A 57 25.41 -16.70 -19.53
CA THR A 57 24.78 -16.08 -18.36
C THR A 57 23.30 -16.41 -18.27
N HIS A 58 22.82 -16.70 -17.06
CA HIS A 58 21.40 -16.90 -16.79
C HIS A 58 20.79 -15.68 -16.10
N ILE A 59 19.86 -15.00 -16.76
CA ILE A 59 19.12 -13.86 -16.21
C ILE A 59 17.72 -14.31 -15.81
N GLU A 60 17.39 -14.24 -14.52
CA GLU A 60 16.06 -14.62 -14.03
C GLU A 60 14.98 -13.58 -14.41
N GLU A 61 15.30 -12.30 -14.36
CA GLU A 61 14.41 -11.21 -14.78
C GLU A 61 15.20 -10.13 -15.53
N LEU A 62 14.85 -9.91 -16.80
CA LEU A 62 15.28 -8.75 -17.57
C LEU A 62 14.21 -7.67 -17.52
N VAL A 63 14.55 -6.47 -17.05
CA VAL A 63 13.65 -5.31 -17.02
C VAL A 63 14.07 -4.32 -18.09
N LEU A 64 13.22 -4.11 -19.09
CA LEU A 64 13.42 -3.15 -20.17
C LEU A 64 12.69 -1.86 -19.78
N LEU A 65 13.43 -0.79 -19.47
CA LEU A 65 12.83 0.43 -18.92
C LEU A 65 12.25 1.39 -19.97
N ASP A 66 12.84 1.42 -21.17
CA ASP A 66 12.51 2.36 -22.24
C ASP A 66 12.61 1.72 -23.64
N GLU A 67 12.14 2.45 -24.65
CA GLU A 67 12.06 1.97 -26.04
C GLU A 67 13.43 1.64 -26.64
N ALA A 68 14.47 2.35 -26.24
CA ALA A 68 15.82 2.10 -26.75
C ALA A 68 16.33 0.75 -26.24
N ALA A 69 16.23 0.48 -24.93
CA ALA A 69 16.58 -0.81 -24.35
C ALA A 69 15.74 -1.96 -24.95
N LEU A 70 14.44 -1.73 -25.18
CA LEU A 70 13.57 -2.69 -25.84
C LEU A 70 14.03 -3.01 -27.27
N LYS A 71 14.32 -1.98 -28.06
CA LYS A 71 14.77 -2.14 -29.44
C LYS A 71 16.11 -2.85 -29.52
N PHE A 72 17.10 -2.43 -28.74
CA PHE A 72 18.41 -3.08 -28.71
C PHE A 72 18.29 -4.56 -28.34
N PHE A 73 17.50 -4.87 -27.31
CA PHE A 73 17.27 -6.25 -26.92
C PHE A 73 16.61 -7.05 -28.05
N TYR A 74 15.51 -6.54 -28.61
CA TYR A 74 14.77 -7.22 -29.69
C TYR A 74 15.65 -7.50 -30.91
N ASP A 75 16.42 -6.51 -31.38
CA ASP A 75 17.29 -6.64 -32.55
C ASP A 75 18.46 -7.61 -32.31
N SER A 76 18.81 -7.85 -31.04
CA SER A 76 19.97 -8.66 -30.64
C SER A 76 19.63 -10.08 -30.22
N MET A 77 18.36 -10.39 -29.96
CA MET A 77 17.92 -11.67 -29.38
C MET A 77 18.50 -12.91 -30.05
N GLU A 78 18.59 -12.91 -31.39
CA GLU A 78 19.09 -14.06 -32.16
C GLU A 78 20.60 -14.27 -32.05
N ARG A 79 21.34 -13.27 -31.55
CA ARG A 79 22.80 -13.28 -31.39
C ARG A 79 23.23 -13.38 -29.93
N CYS A 80 22.30 -13.28 -28.99
CA CYS A 80 22.59 -13.29 -27.57
C CYS A 80 23.08 -14.68 -27.12
N GLU A 81 24.24 -14.73 -26.45
CA GLU A 81 24.80 -15.94 -25.83
C GLU A 81 24.34 -16.12 -24.36
N PHE A 82 23.27 -15.45 -23.96
CA PHE A 82 22.70 -15.51 -22.62
C PHE A 82 21.24 -15.94 -22.67
N TYR A 83 20.78 -16.45 -21.54
CA TYR A 83 19.42 -16.94 -21.39
C TYR A 83 18.62 -16.03 -20.46
N VAL A 84 17.38 -15.70 -20.86
CA VAL A 84 16.44 -14.89 -20.06
C VAL A 84 15.23 -15.73 -19.69
N GLU A 85 14.97 -15.91 -18.38
CA GLU A 85 13.80 -16.63 -17.93
C GLU A 85 12.52 -15.79 -18.06
N LYS A 86 12.57 -14.53 -17.61
CA LYS A 86 11.42 -13.64 -17.57
C LYS A 86 11.76 -12.24 -18.03
N VAL A 87 10.81 -11.60 -18.71
CA VAL A 87 10.90 -10.18 -19.09
C VAL A 87 9.87 -9.33 -18.35
N SER A 88 10.28 -8.13 -17.95
CA SER A 88 9.44 -7.12 -17.31
C SER A 88 9.55 -5.80 -18.08
N PHE A 89 8.43 -5.12 -18.23
CA PHE A 89 8.31 -3.91 -19.02
C PHE A 89 8.10 -2.69 -18.13
N GLY A 90 9.00 -1.71 -18.31
CA GLY A 90 8.97 -0.42 -17.61
C GLY A 90 7.79 0.46 -18.00
N ASN A 91 7.58 1.53 -17.23
CA ASN A 91 6.48 2.47 -17.43
C ASN A 91 6.75 3.54 -18.51
N LYS A 92 8.00 3.67 -18.98
CA LYS A 92 8.35 4.61 -20.06
C LYS A 92 8.17 4.01 -21.46
N LEU A 93 7.89 2.71 -21.54
CA LEU A 93 7.59 2.04 -22.80
C LEU A 93 6.27 2.55 -23.36
N ASN A 94 6.24 2.70 -24.68
CA ASN A 94 5.04 2.88 -25.46
C ASN A 94 4.47 1.49 -25.77
N PRO A 95 3.39 1.06 -25.08
CA PRO A 95 2.81 -0.27 -25.33
C PRO A 95 2.17 -0.40 -26.71
N LYS A 96 2.10 0.68 -27.51
CA LYS A 96 1.71 0.66 -28.92
C LYS A 96 2.89 0.40 -29.87
N SER A 97 4.13 0.32 -29.37
CA SER A 97 5.28 0.17 -30.25
C SER A 97 5.26 -1.20 -30.92
N GLU A 98 5.51 -1.22 -32.22
CA GLU A 98 5.50 -2.47 -33.01
C GLU A 98 6.53 -3.47 -32.43
N THR A 99 7.69 -2.98 -32.00
CA THR A 99 8.75 -3.76 -31.35
C THR A 99 8.26 -4.44 -30.08
N PHE A 100 7.52 -3.71 -29.24
CA PHE A 100 6.98 -4.22 -27.98
C PHE A 100 6.02 -5.40 -28.24
N LEU A 101 5.10 -5.22 -29.19
CA LEU A 101 4.11 -6.22 -29.56
C LEU A 101 4.74 -7.45 -30.23
N LYS A 102 5.75 -7.24 -31.09
CA LYS A 102 6.54 -8.32 -31.69
C LYS A 102 7.26 -9.14 -30.62
N LEU A 103 7.86 -8.50 -29.61
CA LEU A 103 8.51 -9.21 -28.52
C LEU A 103 7.50 -10.04 -27.70
N ILE A 104 6.35 -9.47 -27.35
CA ILE A 104 5.27 -10.21 -26.67
C ILE A 104 4.83 -11.43 -27.50
N LYS A 105 4.68 -11.26 -28.82
CA LYS A 105 4.33 -12.35 -29.73
C LYS A 105 5.38 -13.46 -29.75
N ARG A 106 6.68 -13.13 -29.78
CA ARG A 106 7.78 -14.12 -29.74
C ARG A 106 7.79 -14.89 -28.41
N VAL A 107 7.62 -14.19 -27.28
CA VAL A 107 7.53 -14.80 -25.94
C VAL A 107 6.34 -15.77 -25.86
N HIS A 108 5.16 -15.39 -26.35
CA HIS A 108 3.99 -16.28 -26.38
C HIS A 108 4.08 -17.40 -27.42
N GLY A 109 4.78 -17.17 -28.53
CA GLY A 109 5.05 -18.19 -29.54
C GLY A 109 5.97 -19.31 -29.04
N GLY A 110 6.63 -19.12 -27.89
CA GLY A 110 7.56 -20.09 -27.33
C GLY A 110 8.85 -20.21 -28.16
N GLU A 111 9.24 -19.13 -28.84
CA GLU A 111 10.50 -19.07 -29.57
C GLU A 111 11.68 -19.31 -28.62
N THR A 112 12.61 -20.18 -29.01
CA THR A 112 13.70 -20.65 -28.13
C THR A 112 14.65 -19.53 -27.69
N THR A 113 14.80 -18.50 -28.52
CA THR A 113 15.63 -17.30 -28.28
C THR A 113 14.91 -16.23 -27.45
N ALA A 114 13.58 -16.34 -27.29
CA ALA A 114 12.79 -15.37 -26.55
C ALA A 114 12.77 -15.69 -25.05
N PRO A 115 12.54 -14.68 -24.19
CA PRO A 115 12.23 -14.93 -22.78
C PRO A 115 11.07 -15.92 -22.64
N ARG A 116 11.13 -16.81 -21.64
CA ARG A 116 10.09 -17.85 -21.48
C ARG A 116 8.74 -17.28 -21.05
N LYS A 117 8.74 -16.19 -20.28
CA LYS A 117 7.52 -15.63 -19.67
C LYS A 117 7.59 -14.12 -19.56
N ILE A 118 6.41 -13.50 -19.54
CA ILE A 118 6.26 -12.09 -19.17
C ILE A 118 5.97 -12.03 -17.67
N LYS A 119 6.86 -11.40 -16.92
CA LYS A 119 6.67 -11.19 -15.48
C LYS A 119 5.80 -9.98 -15.24
N LYS A 120 6.18 -8.80 -15.71
CA LYS A 120 5.46 -7.56 -15.40
C LYS A 120 5.13 -6.75 -16.64
N VAL A 121 3.89 -6.29 -16.75
CA VAL A 121 3.44 -5.31 -17.74
C VAL A 121 2.84 -4.10 -17.02
N THR A 122 3.22 -2.90 -17.47
CA THR A 122 2.74 -1.63 -16.93
C THR A 122 2.07 -0.82 -18.04
N LEU A 123 0.74 -0.78 -18.05
CA LEU A 123 -0.06 -0.04 -19.03
C LEU A 123 -0.58 1.24 -18.37
N THR A 124 0.00 2.38 -18.74
CA THR A 124 -0.39 3.69 -18.19
C THR A 124 -0.74 4.65 -19.32
N ARG A 125 -1.20 5.87 -18.98
CA ARG A 125 -1.56 6.91 -19.97
C ARG A 125 -2.65 6.45 -20.95
N ASN A 126 -3.67 5.77 -20.44
CA ASN A 126 -4.86 5.35 -21.20
C ASN A 126 -4.59 4.35 -22.33
N SER A 127 -3.46 3.66 -22.30
CA SER A 127 -3.02 2.78 -23.38
C SER A 127 -3.56 1.35 -23.32
N PHE A 128 -4.40 1.01 -22.35
CA PHE A 128 -4.85 -0.36 -22.15
C PHE A 128 -5.65 -0.89 -23.33
N PHE A 129 -6.64 -0.13 -23.80
CA PHE A 129 -7.50 -0.56 -24.90
C PHE A 129 -6.77 -0.59 -26.24
N ASP A 130 -5.94 0.42 -26.51
CA ASP A 130 -5.08 0.45 -27.69
C ASP A 130 -4.14 -0.77 -27.72
N PHE A 131 -3.57 -1.13 -26.57
CA PHE A 131 -2.74 -2.32 -26.43
C PHE A 131 -3.52 -3.60 -26.76
N LEU A 132 -4.77 -3.72 -26.30
CA LEU A 132 -5.61 -4.88 -26.61
C LEU A 132 -5.97 -4.98 -28.10
N GLU A 133 -6.22 -3.82 -28.74
CA GLU A 133 -6.51 -3.72 -30.16
C GLU A 133 -5.31 -4.19 -30.99
N GLU A 134 -4.13 -3.71 -30.66
CA GLU A 134 -2.90 -4.14 -31.33
C GLU A 134 -2.57 -5.61 -31.07
N ALA A 135 -2.75 -6.07 -29.82
CA ALA A 135 -2.52 -7.45 -29.43
C ALA A 135 -3.52 -8.43 -30.09
N ARG A 136 -4.60 -7.95 -30.71
CA ARG A 136 -5.53 -8.78 -31.50
C ARG A 136 -4.83 -9.54 -32.63
N ASN A 137 -3.70 -9.02 -33.10
CA ASN A 137 -2.88 -9.64 -34.14
C ASN A 137 -2.11 -10.88 -33.66
N ILE A 138 -2.14 -11.18 -32.35
CA ILE A 138 -1.55 -12.40 -31.78
C ILE A 138 -2.54 -13.56 -31.94
N ALA A 139 -2.08 -14.67 -32.54
CA ALA A 139 -2.94 -15.81 -32.89
C ALA A 139 -3.73 -16.40 -31.71
N GLN A 140 -3.12 -16.45 -30.52
CA GLN A 140 -3.76 -17.00 -29.32
C GLN A 140 -4.77 -16.03 -28.67
N ARG A 141 -4.71 -14.72 -28.99
CA ARG A 141 -5.51 -13.64 -28.37
C ARG A 141 -5.53 -13.68 -26.83
N LYS A 142 -4.54 -14.31 -26.21
CA LYS A 142 -4.33 -14.39 -24.76
C LYS A 142 -2.89 -14.02 -24.45
N ILE A 143 -2.72 -13.11 -23.50
CA ILE A 143 -1.41 -12.66 -23.02
C ILE A 143 -1.28 -13.04 -21.56
N HIS A 144 -0.33 -13.90 -21.24
CA HIS A 144 -0.07 -14.36 -19.87
C HIS A 144 1.00 -13.50 -19.20
N VAL A 145 0.67 -12.94 -18.03
CA VAL A 145 1.57 -12.14 -17.20
C VAL A 145 1.51 -12.57 -15.72
N GLU A 146 2.61 -12.40 -14.99
CA GLU A 146 2.59 -12.56 -13.52
C GLU A 146 1.93 -11.35 -12.85
N ASP A 147 2.37 -10.15 -13.24
CA ASP A 147 2.03 -8.88 -12.64
C ASP A 147 1.51 -7.90 -13.70
N LEU A 148 0.33 -7.34 -13.47
CA LEU A 148 -0.27 -6.31 -14.32
C LEU A 148 -0.55 -5.03 -13.54
N LEU A 149 -0.08 -3.90 -14.04
CA LEU A 149 -0.53 -2.57 -13.60
C LEU A 149 -1.24 -1.88 -14.74
N VAL A 150 -2.47 -1.44 -14.49
CA VAL A 150 -3.26 -0.63 -15.44
C VAL A 150 -3.65 0.69 -14.80
N ALA A 151 -3.35 1.79 -15.48
CA ALA A 151 -3.87 3.12 -15.17
C ALA A 151 -4.63 3.67 -16.39
N GLN A 152 -5.96 3.53 -16.37
CA GLN A 152 -6.87 3.90 -17.46
C GLN A 152 -7.84 4.98 -16.98
N SER A 153 -7.53 6.24 -17.27
CA SER A 153 -8.40 7.39 -17.04
C SER A 153 -9.24 7.72 -18.28
N GLY A 154 -10.51 7.31 -18.32
CA GLY A 154 -11.38 7.60 -19.46
C GLY A 154 -12.74 6.95 -19.34
N LYS A 155 -13.67 7.31 -20.24
CA LYS A 155 -15.00 6.69 -20.37
C LYS A 155 -15.05 5.60 -21.44
N ASP A 156 -13.92 5.33 -22.12
CA ASP A 156 -13.87 4.33 -23.19
C ASP A 156 -14.31 2.97 -22.66
N THR A 157 -15.23 2.33 -23.36
CA THR A 157 -15.71 0.98 -23.04
C THR A 157 -14.78 -0.10 -23.60
N GLY A 158 -13.75 0.30 -24.35
CA GLY A 158 -12.81 -0.59 -25.02
C GLY A 158 -13.36 -1.17 -26.32
N PRO A 159 -12.59 -2.03 -26.99
CA PRO A 159 -13.04 -2.75 -28.18
C PRO A 159 -14.20 -3.71 -27.83
N GLY A 160 -15.08 -3.98 -28.79
CA GLY A 160 -16.25 -4.85 -28.59
C GLY A 160 -15.91 -6.18 -27.90
N THR A 161 -16.64 -6.51 -26.83
CA THR A 161 -16.36 -7.61 -25.90
C THR A 161 -16.27 -8.99 -26.57
N GLU A 162 -17.03 -9.21 -27.64
CA GLU A 162 -17.18 -10.49 -28.36
C GLU A 162 -15.94 -10.95 -29.13
N THR A 163 -14.96 -10.07 -29.38
CA THR A 163 -13.80 -10.40 -30.25
C THR A 163 -12.44 -10.18 -29.58
N SER A 164 -12.45 -9.98 -28.26
CA SER A 164 -11.38 -9.27 -27.56
C SER A 164 -10.26 -10.14 -27.01
N THR A 165 -9.03 -9.69 -27.23
CA THR A 165 -7.81 -10.18 -26.58
C THR A 165 -7.97 -10.17 -25.06
N ARG A 166 -7.52 -11.23 -24.38
CA ARG A 166 -7.55 -11.33 -22.91
C ARG A 166 -6.15 -11.27 -22.31
N ILE A 167 -6.01 -10.63 -21.15
CA ILE A 167 -4.79 -10.67 -20.36
C ILE A 167 -5.01 -11.59 -19.16
N VAL A 168 -4.28 -12.69 -19.11
CA VAL A 168 -4.31 -13.65 -18.00
C VAL A 168 -3.29 -13.22 -16.96
N VAL A 169 -3.74 -12.88 -15.75
CA VAL A 169 -2.87 -12.39 -14.67
C VAL A 169 -2.79 -13.40 -13.54
N SER A 170 -1.59 -13.85 -13.20
CA SER A 170 -1.43 -14.98 -12.27
C SER A 170 -1.12 -14.62 -10.82
N LYS A 171 -0.43 -13.51 -10.54
CA LYS A 171 0.08 -13.21 -9.18
C LYS A 171 -0.41 -11.90 -8.60
N ARG A 172 -0.35 -10.82 -9.37
CA ARG A 172 -0.68 -9.48 -8.89
C ARG A 172 -1.34 -8.63 -9.96
N ILE A 173 -2.39 -7.93 -9.57
CA ILE A 173 -2.99 -6.90 -10.40
C ILE A 173 -3.17 -5.60 -9.63
N THR A 174 -2.95 -4.48 -10.30
CA THR A 174 -3.29 -3.14 -9.82
C THR A 174 -4.05 -2.40 -10.91
N ILE A 175 -5.25 -1.93 -10.62
CA ILE A 175 -6.09 -1.19 -11.56
C ILE A 175 -6.44 0.15 -10.95
N ILE A 176 -6.21 1.21 -11.71
CA ILE A 176 -6.50 2.59 -11.35
C ILE A 176 -7.31 3.22 -12.49
N GLY A 177 -8.51 3.69 -12.19
CA GLY A 177 -9.40 4.35 -13.14
C GLY A 177 -10.56 3.47 -13.61
N ASN A 178 -10.71 3.27 -14.91
CA ASN A 178 -11.90 2.68 -15.52
C ASN A 178 -12.06 1.19 -15.19
N ALA A 179 -13.20 0.80 -14.61
CA ALA A 179 -13.48 -0.59 -14.24
C ALA A 179 -13.72 -1.51 -15.45
N CYS A 180 -14.08 -0.99 -16.62
CA CYS A 180 -14.28 -1.77 -17.85
C CYS A 180 -13.02 -2.54 -18.28
N VAL A 181 -11.84 -2.12 -17.82
CA VAL A 181 -10.56 -2.84 -17.99
C VAL A 181 -10.68 -4.30 -17.52
N LEU A 182 -11.42 -4.56 -16.44
CA LEU A 182 -11.64 -5.90 -15.89
C LEU A 182 -12.36 -6.85 -16.85
N LEU A 183 -13.12 -6.34 -17.83
CA LEU A 183 -13.76 -7.18 -18.85
C LEU A 183 -12.77 -7.93 -19.71
N PHE A 184 -11.52 -7.47 -19.79
CA PHE A 184 -10.49 -8.02 -20.66
C PHE A 184 -9.41 -8.78 -19.87
N ILE A 185 -9.63 -8.98 -18.56
CA ILE A 185 -8.69 -9.65 -17.67
C ILE A 185 -9.26 -11.01 -17.26
N GLU A 186 -8.41 -12.04 -17.32
CA GLU A 186 -8.67 -13.36 -16.76
C GLU A 186 -7.77 -13.52 -15.53
N LEU A 187 -8.36 -13.65 -14.34
CA LEU A 187 -7.62 -13.77 -13.09
C LEU A 187 -7.26 -15.23 -12.82
N GLY A 188 -5.98 -15.48 -12.55
CA GLY A 188 -5.47 -16.77 -12.14
C GLY A 188 -5.94 -17.16 -10.72
N PRO A 189 -5.70 -18.42 -10.30
CA PRO A 189 -6.20 -18.95 -9.04
C PRO A 189 -5.70 -18.19 -7.80
N GLU A 190 -4.50 -17.60 -7.84
CA GLU A 190 -3.99 -16.77 -6.74
C GLU A 190 -4.81 -15.48 -6.54
N LEU A 191 -5.48 -14.99 -7.59
CA LEU A 191 -6.28 -13.76 -7.56
C LEU A 191 -7.78 -14.06 -7.46
N SER A 192 -8.15 -15.24 -6.98
CA SER A 192 -9.53 -15.74 -6.92
C SER A 192 -10.44 -15.03 -5.91
N HIS A 193 -9.97 -13.95 -5.27
CA HIS A 193 -10.76 -13.10 -4.37
C HIS A 193 -11.79 -12.22 -5.07
N PHE A 194 -11.62 -12.03 -6.38
CA PHE A 194 -12.45 -11.13 -7.18
C PHE A 194 -13.54 -11.90 -7.91
N ASN A 195 -14.73 -11.30 -8.00
CA ASN A 195 -15.87 -11.80 -8.76
C ASN A 195 -16.06 -10.95 -10.02
N ILE A 196 -15.51 -11.43 -11.15
CA ILE A 196 -15.55 -10.72 -12.44
C ILE A 196 -16.97 -10.72 -13.04
N ASP A 197 -17.81 -11.69 -12.71
CA ASP A 197 -19.13 -11.85 -13.33
C ASP A 197 -20.02 -10.63 -13.09
N GLU A 198 -19.99 -10.08 -11.87
CA GLU A 198 -20.72 -8.85 -11.50
C GLU A 198 -20.24 -7.63 -12.32
N VAL A 199 -18.94 -7.56 -12.60
CA VAL A 199 -18.37 -6.48 -13.42
C VAL A 199 -18.91 -6.56 -14.84
N GLN A 200 -19.02 -7.76 -15.39
CA GLN A 200 -19.55 -7.95 -16.75
C GLN A 200 -20.99 -7.46 -16.86
N THR A 201 -21.87 -7.84 -15.92
CA THR A 201 -23.26 -7.38 -15.92
C THR A 201 -23.37 -5.86 -15.85
N GLN A 202 -22.56 -5.22 -15.01
CA GLN A 202 -22.60 -3.77 -14.83
C GLN A 202 -22.00 -3.00 -16.01
N CYS A 203 -20.90 -3.47 -16.61
CA CYS A 203 -20.30 -2.81 -17.78
C CYS A 203 -21.13 -2.95 -19.05
N LEU A 204 -22.01 -3.95 -19.13
CA LEU A 204 -22.94 -4.11 -20.24
C LEU A 204 -24.23 -3.28 -20.06
N SER A 205 -24.42 -2.66 -18.89
CA SER A 205 -25.61 -1.85 -18.59
C SER A 205 -25.36 -0.37 -18.94
N PRO A 206 -25.97 0.17 -20.02
CA PRO A 206 -25.69 1.54 -20.49
C PRO A 206 -26.18 2.65 -19.55
N GLU A 207 -27.05 2.33 -18.59
CA GLU A 207 -27.68 3.31 -17.71
C GLU A 207 -26.89 3.60 -16.42
N ILE A 208 -25.95 2.75 -16.03
CA ILE A 208 -25.26 2.89 -14.73
C ILE A 208 -23.87 3.49 -14.95
N PRO A 209 -23.61 4.73 -14.47
CA PRO A 209 -22.27 5.30 -14.54
C PRO A 209 -21.31 4.49 -13.69
N ILE A 210 -20.35 3.83 -14.35
CA ILE A 210 -19.32 3.05 -13.67
C ILE A 210 -18.34 3.98 -12.99
N SER A 211 -18.20 3.77 -11.68
CA SER A 211 -17.24 4.51 -10.88
C SER A 211 -15.80 4.12 -11.21
N ARG A 212 -14.88 5.08 -11.09
CA ARG A 212 -13.46 4.79 -11.08
C ARG A 212 -13.12 3.86 -9.90
N ILE A 213 -12.27 2.87 -10.16
CA ILE A 213 -11.76 1.92 -9.17
C ILE A 213 -10.26 2.15 -8.95
N ASN A 214 -9.81 1.96 -7.72
CA ASN A 214 -8.40 1.86 -7.39
C ASN A 214 -8.24 0.63 -6.49
N ILE A 215 -7.73 -0.45 -7.07
CA ILE A 215 -7.60 -1.74 -6.37
C ILE A 215 -6.27 -2.40 -6.67
N GLN A 216 -5.71 -3.01 -5.64
CA GLN A 216 -4.56 -3.89 -5.73
C GLN A 216 -4.92 -5.25 -5.14
N LEU A 217 -4.66 -6.30 -5.92
CA LEU A 217 -4.90 -7.69 -5.53
C LEU A 217 -3.62 -8.50 -5.65
N THR A 218 -3.37 -9.34 -4.67
CA THR A 218 -2.34 -10.39 -4.68
C THR A 218 -2.93 -11.65 -4.04
N LYS A 219 -2.15 -12.73 -4.00
CA LYS A 219 -2.53 -14.00 -3.35
C LYS A 219 -3.20 -13.84 -1.99
N ASN A 220 -2.62 -13.02 -1.13
CA ASN A 220 -3.00 -12.93 0.28
C ASN A 220 -3.47 -11.53 0.70
N LYS A 221 -3.40 -10.55 -0.21
CA LYS A 221 -3.65 -9.14 0.10
C LYS A 221 -4.64 -8.51 -0.87
N ILE A 222 -5.60 -7.78 -0.30
CA ILE A 222 -6.52 -6.89 -1.02
C ILE A 222 -6.31 -5.48 -0.48
N ASN A 223 -6.09 -4.51 -1.36
CA ASN A 223 -6.07 -3.11 -0.99
C ASN A 223 -7.04 -2.34 -1.90
N VAL A 224 -8.04 -1.74 -1.28
CA VAL A 224 -9.04 -0.90 -1.94
C VAL A 224 -8.77 0.55 -1.57
N ARG A 225 -8.63 1.39 -2.60
CA ARG A 225 -8.36 2.82 -2.47
C ARG A 225 -9.46 3.65 -3.12
N GLU A 226 -9.59 4.90 -2.70
CA GLU A 226 -10.49 5.94 -3.23
C GLU A 226 -11.99 5.67 -3.10
N ASN A 227 -12.52 4.62 -3.76
CA ASN A 227 -13.94 4.34 -3.87
C ASN A 227 -14.28 2.88 -3.53
N PHE A 228 -15.16 2.70 -2.55
CA PHE A 228 -15.67 1.38 -2.12
C PHE A 228 -16.73 0.77 -3.04
N TYR A 229 -17.04 1.39 -4.18
CA TYR A 229 -17.79 0.75 -5.26
C TYR A 229 -17.20 -0.61 -5.65
N VAL A 230 -15.88 -0.73 -5.60
CA VAL A 230 -15.16 -1.97 -5.94
C VAL A 230 -15.50 -3.16 -5.03
N LEU A 231 -16.09 -2.93 -3.85
CA LEU A 231 -16.52 -4.01 -2.95
C LEU A 231 -17.58 -4.91 -3.60
N GLN A 232 -18.40 -4.36 -4.51
CA GLN A 232 -19.38 -5.14 -5.27
C GLN A 232 -18.72 -6.23 -6.12
N PHE A 233 -17.48 -5.97 -6.54
CA PHE A 233 -16.71 -6.87 -7.39
C PHE A 233 -15.84 -7.85 -6.59
N LEU A 234 -15.80 -7.73 -5.27
CA LEU A 234 -15.15 -8.73 -4.43
C LEU A 234 -16.09 -9.93 -4.23
N LYS A 235 -15.51 -11.12 -4.05
CA LYS A 235 -16.29 -12.24 -3.53
C LYS A 235 -16.85 -11.89 -2.16
N LYS A 236 -18.09 -12.32 -1.91
CA LYS A 236 -18.76 -12.12 -0.62
C LYS A 236 -17.99 -12.75 0.54
N ASN A 237 -17.23 -13.81 0.30
CA ASN A 237 -16.35 -14.44 1.28
C ASN A 237 -14.89 -14.13 0.93
N ILE A 238 -14.30 -13.17 1.62
CA ILE A 238 -12.91 -12.75 1.42
C ILE A 238 -11.99 -13.73 2.15
N THR A 239 -11.10 -14.39 1.40
CA THR A 239 -10.11 -15.34 1.92
C THR A 239 -8.69 -14.75 1.99
N ALA A 240 -8.53 -13.47 1.69
CA ALA A 240 -7.26 -12.76 1.85
C ALA A 240 -6.91 -12.58 3.33
N THR A 241 -5.65 -12.79 3.69
CA THR A 241 -5.16 -12.64 5.08
C THR A 241 -4.88 -11.20 5.45
N GLU A 242 -4.66 -10.33 4.47
CA GLU A 242 -4.36 -8.90 4.64
C GLU A 242 -5.36 -8.08 3.83
N VAL A 243 -6.08 -7.16 4.48
CA VAL A 243 -7.08 -6.33 3.80
C VAL A 243 -6.93 -4.87 4.20
N GLY A 244 -6.84 -3.98 3.22
CA GLY A 244 -6.75 -2.53 3.44
C GLY A 244 -7.88 -1.78 2.75
N PHE A 245 -8.49 -0.84 3.47
CA PHE A 245 -9.55 0.04 2.98
C PHE A 245 -9.19 1.50 3.21
N PHE A 246 -9.02 2.23 2.10
CA PHE A 246 -8.65 3.64 2.08
C PHE A 246 -9.63 4.35 1.16
N ALA A 247 -10.35 5.37 1.63
CA ALA A 247 -11.31 6.08 0.78
C ALA A 247 -11.20 7.58 0.96
N GLU A 248 -11.26 8.29 -0.17
CA GLU A 248 -11.12 9.74 -0.24
C GLU A 248 -12.28 10.47 0.45
N LYS A 249 -12.00 11.69 0.91
CA LYS A 249 -13.02 12.61 1.41
C LYS A 249 -14.10 12.86 0.35
N GLY A 250 -15.38 12.72 0.74
CA GLY A 250 -16.55 13.09 -0.07
C GLY A 250 -17.29 11.95 -0.79
N LYS A 251 -16.71 10.76 -0.96
CA LYS A 251 -17.41 9.60 -1.54
C LYS A 251 -18.12 8.80 -0.44
N LYS A 252 -19.37 8.38 -0.66
CA LYS A 252 -20.14 7.54 0.29
C LYS A 252 -19.75 6.07 0.09
N ALA A 253 -19.62 5.33 1.19
CA ALA A 253 -19.52 3.89 1.16
C ALA A 253 -20.78 3.28 0.56
N LEU A 254 -20.62 2.14 -0.12
CA LEU A 254 -21.72 1.49 -0.82
C LEU A 254 -22.48 0.60 0.17
N GLU A 255 -23.50 1.20 0.80
CA GLU A 255 -24.23 0.66 1.96
C GLU A 255 -24.93 -0.70 1.71
N SER A 256 -25.14 -1.10 0.45
CA SER A 256 -25.85 -2.34 0.12
C SER A 256 -24.96 -3.57 0.01
N THR A 257 -23.64 -3.40 -0.19
CA THR A 257 -22.75 -4.55 -0.39
C THR A 257 -22.37 -5.17 0.94
N LYS A 258 -22.59 -6.48 1.07
CA LYS A 258 -22.21 -7.27 2.24
C LYS A 258 -21.04 -8.18 1.92
N ILE A 259 -19.99 -8.10 2.73
CA ILE A 259 -18.79 -8.94 2.66
C ILE A 259 -18.54 -9.63 4.00
N THR A 260 -17.96 -10.81 3.95
CA THR A 260 -17.59 -11.64 5.10
C THR A 260 -16.10 -11.93 5.01
N LEU A 261 -15.38 -11.69 6.10
CA LEU A 261 -13.98 -12.07 6.27
C LEU A 261 -13.94 -13.53 6.71
N ALA A 262 -13.54 -14.44 5.81
CA ALA A 262 -13.67 -15.88 5.99
C ALA A 262 -12.39 -16.56 6.55
N VAL A 263 -11.30 -15.80 6.72
CA VAL A 263 -10.01 -16.36 7.11
C VAL A 263 -9.93 -16.55 8.63
N ARG A 264 -9.89 -17.81 9.07
CA ARG A 264 -9.46 -18.16 10.42
C ARG A 264 -7.98 -17.83 10.54
N GLY A 265 -7.63 -16.78 11.27
CA GLY A 265 -6.24 -16.31 11.37
C GLY A 265 -5.88 -15.18 10.41
N MET A 266 -6.78 -14.22 10.22
CA MET A 266 -6.50 -13.01 9.46
C MET A 266 -5.29 -12.27 10.05
N LYS A 267 -4.33 -11.93 9.19
CA LYS A 267 -3.05 -11.33 9.58
C LYS A 267 -3.18 -9.85 9.86
N SER A 268 -3.84 -9.11 8.97
CA SER A 268 -4.02 -7.69 9.19
C SER A 268 -5.27 -7.12 8.54
N ILE A 269 -5.80 -6.08 9.18
CA ILE A 269 -6.78 -5.16 8.57
C ILE A 269 -6.32 -3.72 8.75
N GLU A 270 -6.44 -2.93 7.70
CA GLU A 270 -6.03 -1.52 7.69
C GLU A 270 -7.20 -0.63 7.27
N PHE A 271 -7.46 0.43 8.02
CA PHE A 271 -8.46 1.45 7.71
C PHE A 271 -7.79 2.82 7.68
N GLY A 272 -7.87 3.50 6.54
CA GLY A 272 -7.35 4.86 6.37
C GLY A 272 -8.43 5.83 5.88
N GLU A 273 -8.37 7.09 6.30
CA GLU A 273 -9.30 8.16 5.87
C GLU A 273 -10.78 7.82 6.15
N LYS A 274 -11.59 7.49 5.13
CA LYS A 274 -12.95 6.97 5.30
C LYS A 274 -13.04 5.45 5.39
N GLY A 275 -11.92 4.76 5.57
CA GLY A 275 -11.78 3.31 5.68
C GLY A 275 -12.87 2.63 6.52
N LEU A 276 -13.16 3.19 7.69
CA LEU A 276 -14.12 2.61 8.65
C LEU A 276 -15.57 2.61 8.15
N SER A 277 -15.90 3.36 7.11
CA SER A 277 -17.23 3.32 6.49
C SER A 277 -17.56 2.00 5.81
N VAL A 278 -16.59 1.09 5.67
CA VAL A 278 -16.83 -0.30 5.24
C VAL A 278 -17.30 -1.22 6.36
N LEU A 279 -17.17 -0.83 7.64
CA LEU A 279 -17.56 -1.68 8.77
C LEU A 279 -19.03 -2.17 8.70
N PRO A 280 -20.02 -1.34 8.32
CA PRO A 280 -21.40 -1.80 8.15
C PRO A 280 -21.56 -2.86 7.05
N SER A 281 -20.70 -2.82 6.02
CA SER A 281 -20.66 -3.82 4.93
C SER A 281 -20.04 -5.13 5.37
N ILE A 282 -19.19 -5.14 6.42
CA ILE A 282 -18.59 -6.35 6.97
C ILE A 282 -19.63 -7.05 7.86
N THR A 283 -20.04 -8.25 7.49
CA THR A 283 -21.07 -9.04 8.19
C THR A 283 -20.57 -9.66 9.49
N ASN A 284 -19.25 -9.83 9.64
CA ASN A 284 -18.65 -10.39 10.84
C ASN A 284 -19.04 -9.54 12.07
N LYS A 285 -19.65 -10.20 13.06
CA LYS A 285 -19.87 -9.62 14.40
C LYS A 285 -18.57 -9.55 15.18
N LYS A 286 -17.73 -10.59 15.06
CA LYS A 286 -16.41 -10.69 15.66
C LYS A 286 -15.33 -10.58 14.59
N ILE A 287 -14.42 -9.63 14.74
CA ILE A 287 -13.26 -9.42 13.89
C ILE A 287 -12.03 -9.88 14.68
N ASP A 288 -11.57 -11.10 14.39
CA ASP A 288 -10.38 -11.71 14.99
C ASP A 288 -9.19 -11.58 14.03
N ILE A 289 -8.20 -10.79 14.45
CA ILE A 289 -7.03 -10.40 13.67
C ILE A 289 -5.77 -10.42 14.52
N ARG A 290 -4.62 -10.55 13.88
CA ARG A 290 -3.32 -10.35 14.54
C ARG A 290 -3.01 -8.86 14.67
N ASN A 291 -3.03 -8.16 13.54
CA ASN A 291 -2.64 -6.76 13.46
C ASN A 291 -3.78 -5.88 12.94
N MET A 292 -3.98 -4.73 13.56
CA MET A 292 -4.94 -3.72 13.11
C MET A 292 -4.24 -2.40 12.90
N ALA A 293 -4.58 -1.68 11.85
CA ALA A 293 -4.13 -0.30 11.64
C ALA A 293 -5.32 0.63 11.40
N VAL A 294 -5.35 1.77 12.10
CA VAL A 294 -6.36 2.81 11.90
C VAL A 294 -5.68 4.17 11.80
N MET A 295 -5.80 4.82 10.64
CA MET A 295 -5.00 5.99 10.30
C MET A 295 -5.86 7.12 9.75
N ASP A 296 -5.57 8.35 10.18
CA ASP A 296 -6.07 9.58 9.53
C ASP A 296 -7.58 9.61 9.30
N ILE A 297 -8.39 9.10 10.24
CA ILE A 297 -9.84 9.02 10.08
C ILE A 297 -10.43 10.44 9.91
N THR A 298 -11.23 10.64 8.86
CA THR A 298 -11.77 11.97 8.54
C THR A 298 -13.24 12.17 8.91
N CYS A 299 -13.99 11.09 9.16
CA CYS A 299 -15.44 11.11 9.39
C CYS A 299 -15.91 9.97 10.32
N PHE A 300 -15.39 9.90 11.55
CA PHE A 300 -15.77 8.85 12.52
C PHE A 300 -16.94 9.25 13.44
N PHE A 301 -17.99 9.85 12.89
CA PHE A 301 -19.10 10.36 13.70
C PHE A 301 -20.44 9.83 13.18
N GLY A 302 -21.25 9.26 14.08
CA GLY A 302 -22.57 8.72 13.76
C GLY A 302 -22.57 7.21 13.51
N ARG A 303 -23.04 6.78 12.34
CA ARG A 303 -23.34 5.35 12.05
C ARG A 303 -22.10 4.46 12.12
N GLU A 304 -20.97 4.88 11.55
CA GLU A 304 -19.74 4.08 11.53
C GLU A 304 -19.25 3.77 12.95
N LYS A 305 -19.33 4.76 13.85
CA LYS A 305 -18.98 4.62 15.27
C LYS A 305 -19.93 3.64 15.97
N GLU A 306 -21.23 3.77 15.76
CA GLU A 306 -22.22 2.85 16.33
C GLU A 306 -22.07 1.41 15.81
N GLU A 307 -21.78 1.24 14.52
CA GLU A 307 -21.53 -0.08 13.94
C GLU A 307 -20.19 -0.67 14.41
N ALA A 308 -19.16 0.16 14.62
CA ALA A 308 -17.92 -0.29 15.24
C ALA A 308 -18.17 -0.80 16.67
N LYS A 309 -18.92 -0.04 17.50
CA LYS A 309 -19.28 -0.45 18.87
C LYS A 309 -20.08 -1.75 18.95
N LYS A 310 -20.85 -2.10 17.91
CA LYS A 310 -21.59 -3.37 17.83
C LYS A 310 -20.71 -4.58 17.50
N LYS A 311 -19.48 -4.34 17.05
CA LYS A 311 -18.54 -5.40 16.66
C LYS A 311 -17.58 -5.71 17.79
N GLU A 312 -17.30 -6.99 17.97
CA GLU A 312 -16.26 -7.48 18.86
C GLU A 312 -14.93 -7.51 18.10
N PHE A 313 -13.96 -6.70 18.52
CA PHE A 313 -12.61 -6.73 17.97
C PHE A 313 -11.71 -7.59 18.87
N VAL A 314 -11.03 -8.57 18.28
CA VAL A 314 -10.01 -9.38 18.96
C VAL A 314 -8.71 -9.17 18.23
N ILE A 315 -7.81 -8.40 18.84
CA ILE A 315 -6.50 -8.01 18.26
C ILE A 315 -5.42 -8.73 19.04
N ARG A 316 -4.77 -9.71 18.41
CA ARG A 316 -3.87 -10.66 19.10
C ARG A 316 -2.41 -10.25 19.16
N GLU A 317 -1.97 -9.30 18.34
CA GLU A 317 -0.57 -8.87 18.32
C GLU A 317 -0.52 -7.35 18.54
N ARG A 318 -1.03 -6.56 17.58
CA ARG A 318 -0.82 -5.11 17.62
C ARG A 318 -1.98 -4.30 17.04
N LEU A 319 -2.31 -3.20 17.71
CA LEU A 319 -3.11 -2.09 17.18
C LEU A 319 -2.19 -0.90 16.89
N TYR A 320 -2.08 -0.50 15.63
CA TYR A 320 -1.41 0.72 15.20
C TYR A 320 -2.44 1.81 14.92
N VAL A 321 -2.18 3.00 15.45
CA VAL A 321 -3.06 4.15 15.36
C VAL A 321 -2.25 5.35 14.92
N LYS A 322 -2.75 6.09 13.92
CA LYS A 322 -2.11 7.32 13.46
C LYS A 322 -3.07 8.50 13.46
N ASN A 323 -2.62 9.64 14.02
CA ASN A 323 -3.34 10.92 14.02
C ASN A 323 -4.77 10.80 14.58
N THR A 324 -5.77 11.19 13.79
CA THR A 324 -7.19 11.08 14.14
C THR A 324 -7.68 9.62 14.23
N GLY A 325 -6.84 8.64 13.91
CA GLY A 325 -7.07 7.23 14.22
C GLY A 325 -7.37 6.97 15.70
N ILE A 326 -6.87 7.80 16.61
CA ILE A 326 -7.01 7.61 18.07
C ILE A 326 -8.45 7.53 18.53
N PHE A 327 -9.37 8.20 17.82
CA PHE A 327 -10.79 8.18 18.14
C PHE A 327 -11.41 6.80 17.97
N PHE A 328 -10.75 5.88 17.25
CA PHE A 328 -11.20 4.49 17.14
C PHE A 328 -11.15 3.74 18.48
N LEU A 329 -10.30 4.17 19.43
CA LEU A 329 -10.20 3.54 20.74
C LEU A 329 -11.55 3.55 21.48
N GLU A 330 -12.38 4.59 21.30
CA GLU A 330 -13.74 4.65 21.89
C GLU A 330 -14.68 3.53 21.45
N CYS A 331 -14.34 2.80 20.38
CA CYS A 331 -15.15 1.69 19.87
C CYS A 331 -14.65 0.33 20.32
N LEU A 332 -13.47 0.29 20.93
CA LEU A 332 -12.94 -0.88 21.58
C LEU A 332 -13.57 -0.90 22.97
N GLY A 333 -14.60 -1.73 23.17
CA GLY A 333 -15.27 -1.81 24.48
C GLY A 333 -14.27 -2.13 25.60
N ASN A 334 -14.66 -1.85 26.85
CA ASN A 334 -13.78 -1.89 28.04
C ASN A 334 -13.09 -3.24 28.32
N THR A 335 -13.42 -4.30 27.58
CA THR A 335 -12.92 -5.67 27.79
C THR A 335 -11.96 -6.16 26.70
N VAL A 336 -11.61 -5.33 25.72
CA VAL A 336 -10.74 -5.74 24.61
C VAL A 336 -9.28 -5.67 25.06
N PHE A 337 -8.70 -6.82 25.42
CA PHE A 337 -7.26 -6.94 25.64
C PHE A 337 -6.51 -6.88 24.31
N ILE A 338 -5.54 -5.95 24.20
CA ILE A 338 -4.70 -5.74 23.01
C ILE A 338 -3.25 -5.74 23.44
N PRO A 339 -2.42 -6.72 23.06
CA PRO A 339 -1.06 -6.85 23.60
C PRO A 339 -0.17 -5.62 23.37
N VAL A 340 -0.15 -5.08 22.14
CA VAL A 340 0.62 -3.88 21.81
C VAL A 340 -0.27 -2.81 21.19
N ILE A 341 -0.20 -1.59 21.71
CA ILE A 341 -0.83 -0.41 21.09
C ILE A 341 0.28 0.56 20.71
N GLU A 342 0.35 0.91 19.43
CA GLU A 342 1.28 1.91 18.91
C GLU A 342 0.51 3.13 18.41
N ILE A 343 0.80 4.30 18.99
CA ILE A 343 0.18 5.57 18.62
C ILE A 343 1.24 6.47 18.00
N GLU A 344 1.01 6.86 16.76
CA GLU A 344 1.81 7.84 16.02
C GLU A 344 1.01 9.13 15.86
N VAL A 345 1.58 10.25 16.29
CA VAL A 345 0.98 11.58 16.11
C VAL A 345 1.91 12.43 15.26
N ASP A 346 1.46 12.76 14.06
CA ASP A 346 2.11 13.65 13.10
C ASP A 346 1.43 15.03 13.15
N CYS A 347 2.14 16.01 13.71
CA CYS A 347 1.67 17.39 13.81
C CYS A 347 1.67 18.15 12.47
N ARG A 348 2.23 17.60 11.38
CA ARG A 348 2.42 18.31 10.10
C ARG A 348 1.31 18.06 9.08
N THR A 349 0.42 17.10 9.30
CA THR A 349 -0.62 16.77 8.30
C THR A 349 -1.81 17.73 8.43
N ASN A 350 -1.84 18.80 7.63
CA ASN A 350 -2.85 19.88 7.56
C ASN A 350 -4.32 19.46 7.26
N ASN A 351 -4.68 18.18 7.40
CA ASN A 351 -5.96 17.65 6.91
C ASN A 351 -7.00 17.41 8.02
N TRP A 352 -7.02 18.27 9.05
CA TRP A 352 -7.88 18.20 10.24
C TRP A 352 -9.36 18.59 10.03
N GLY A 353 -9.86 18.55 8.78
CA GLY A 353 -11.25 18.26 8.35
C GLY A 353 -12.47 19.01 8.95
N TRP A 354 -12.32 19.73 10.05
CA TRP A 354 -13.38 20.38 10.83
C TRP A 354 -12.86 21.65 11.51
N PHE A 355 -11.57 21.73 11.86
CA PHE A 355 -10.98 22.99 12.27
C PHE A 355 -10.77 23.86 11.03
N GLY A 356 -11.73 24.76 10.81
CA GLY A 356 -11.64 25.77 9.78
C GLY A 356 -10.28 26.46 9.84
N LYS A 357 -9.76 26.81 8.66
CA LYS A 357 -8.57 27.63 8.49
C LYS A 357 -8.88 29.02 9.04
N THR A 358 -8.89 29.18 10.36
CA THR A 358 -8.94 30.49 11.02
C THR A 358 -7.61 31.15 10.73
N THR A 359 -7.66 32.14 9.84
CA THR A 359 -6.61 33.10 9.59
C THR A 359 -6.07 33.62 10.93
N GLY A 360 -4.80 33.29 11.20
CA GLY A 360 -4.03 33.81 12.32
C GLY A 360 -4.40 33.18 13.65
N ILE A 361 -3.74 32.09 14.03
CA ILE A 361 -3.26 31.74 15.39
C ILE A 361 -2.46 30.44 15.20
N ASN A 362 -1.23 30.42 15.71
CA ASN A 362 -0.47 29.17 15.89
C ASN A 362 -1.32 28.23 16.74
N ILE A 363 -1.87 27.18 16.13
CA ILE A 363 -2.56 26.13 16.87
C ILE A 363 -1.47 25.26 17.51
N GLU A 364 -1.06 25.66 18.70
CA GLU A 364 -0.30 24.84 19.63
C GLU A 364 -1.06 23.53 19.92
N THR A 365 -0.27 22.49 20.16
CA THR A 365 -0.58 21.09 20.49
C THR A 365 -1.67 20.84 21.56
N ASN A 366 -2.18 21.89 22.21
CA ASN A 366 -3.18 21.84 23.28
C ASN A 366 -4.61 21.53 22.79
N ALA A 367 -4.92 21.67 21.48
CA ALA A 367 -6.26 21.36 20.96
C ALA A 367 -6.61 19.86 20.97
N PHE A 368 -5.62 18.97 20.98
CA PHE A 368 -5.84 17.52 21.03
C PHE A 368 -6.29 17.09 22.43
N VAL A 369 -5.66 17.63 23.47
CA VAL A 369 -5.90 17.26 24.87
C VAL A 369 -7.25 17.76 25.39
N GLY A 370 -7.70 18.93 24.91
CA GLY A 370 -9.00 19.49 25.24
C GLY A 370 -10.19 18.75 24.60
N ASN A 371 -10.00 18.12 23.44
CA ASN A 371 -11.08 17.49 22.66
C ASN A 371 -11.13 15.96 22.74
N ILE A 372 -10.11 15.32 23.31
CA ILE A 372 -10.18 13.89 23.64
C ILE A 372 -11.25 13.72 24.73
N SER A 373 -12.24 12.88 24.45
CA SER A 373 -13.33 12.61 25.39
C SER A 373 -12.79 12.03 26.70
N THR A 374 -13.51 12.24 27.80
CA THR A 374 -13.19 11.63 29.10
C THR A 374 -13.07 10.12 28.98
N GLU A 375 -13.88 9.49 28.11
CA GLU A 375 -13.83 8.05 27.82
C GLU A 375 -12.47 7.61 27.22
N ILE A 376 -11.94 8.33 26.22
CA ILE A 376 -10.61 8.01 25.67
C ILE A 376 -9.53 8.25 26.72
N LYS A 377 -9.60 9.35 27.49
CA LYS A 377 -8.61 9.63 28.55
C LYS A 377 -8.61 8.52 29.60
N GLN A 378 -9.80 8.07 30.00
CA GLN A 378 -9.98 6.98 30.94
C GLN A 378 -9.38 5.70 30.37
N MET A 379 -9.69 5.35 29.12
CA MET A 379 -9.19 4.14 28.47
C MET A 379 -7.68 4.17 28.28
N ILE A 380 -7.10 5.31 27.87
CA ILE A 380 -5.65 5.48 27.81
C ILE A 380 -5.06 5.34 29.20
N GLY A 381 -5.68 5.93 30.23
CA GLY A 381 -5.26 5.76 31.62
C GLY A 381 -5.28 4.30 32.07
N GLU A 382 -6.33 3.54 31.74
CA GLU A 382 -6.44 2.11 32.02
C GLU A 382 -5.40 1.28 31.25
N ILE A 383 -5.11 1.63 30.01
CA ILE A 383 -4.05 0.99 29.21
C ILE A 383 -2.68 1.28 29.82
N VAL A 384 -2.41 2.53 30.21
CA VAL A 384 -1.14 2.98 30.80
C VAL A 384 -0.91 2.29 32.15
N THR A 385 -1.95 2.15 33.00
CA THR A 385 -1.78 1.50 34.31
C THR A 385 -1.54 0.00 34.20
N GLN A 386 -1.93 -0.64 33.11
CA GLN A 386 -1.75 -2.06 32.87
C GLN A 386 -0.43 -2.40 32.14
N LYS A 387 0.30 -1.42 31.59
CA LYS A 387 1.36 -1.68 30.59
C LYS A 387 2.58 -0.78 30.74
N GLU A 388 3.74 -1.32 30.39
CA GLU A 388 4.97 -0.52 30.33
C GLU A 388 4.91 0.42 29.13
N THR A 389 5.25 1.68 29.37
CA THR A 389 5.23 2.73 28.35
C THR A 389 6.63 2.95 27.81
N ALA A 390 6.83 2.68 26.51
CA ALA A 390 8.08 2.94 25.81
C ALA A 390 7.90 4.07 24.77
N MET A 391 8.79 5.06 24.79
CA MET A 391 8.80 6.18 23.85
C MET A 391 10.01 6.05 22.91
N ASP A 392 9.77 5.93 21.60
CA ASP A 392 10.83 5.95 20.59
C ASP A 392 10.81 7.29 19.85
N ASN A 393 11.84 8.12 20.05
CA ASN A 393 11.99 9.41 19.37
C ASN A 393 12.88 9.25 18.13
N LYS A 394 12.28 8.88 16.99
CA LYS A 394 12.97 8.89 15.69
C LYS A 394 12.55 10.10 14.85
N PHE A 395 13.51 10.99 14.59
CA PHE A 395 13.50 12.09 13.62
C PHE A 395 12.12 12.69 13.27
N GLY A 396 11.65 13.62 14.10
CA GLY A 396 10.55 14.54 13.76
C GLY A 396 9.13 14.09 14.12
N TYR A 397 8.95 12.88 14.65
CA TYR A 397 7.65 12.34 15.08
C TYR A 397 7.75 11.78 16.50
N GLN A 398 6.68 11.93 17.28
CA GLN A 398 6.55 11.27 18.58
C GLN A 398 5.78 9.95 18.40
N LYS A 399 6.39 8.86 18.86
CA LYS A 399 5.81 7.51 18.82
C LYS A 399 5.73 6.96 20.23
N LEU A 400 4.51 6.59 20.64
CA LEU A 400 4.22 5.93 21.91
C LEU A 400 3.90 4.46 21.64
N VAL A 401 4.58 3.56 22.35
CA VAL A 401 4.33 2.12 22.31
C VAL A 401 4.00 1.64 23.71
N PHE A 402 2.87 0.95 23.84
CA PHE A 402 2.46 0.29 25.08
C PHE A 402 2.68 -1.21 24.88
N GLU A 403 3.58 -1.80 25.66
CA GLU A 403 3.87 -3.24 25.64
C GLU A 403 3.51 -3.86 26.99
N GLU A 404 3.14 -5.14 26.96
CA GLU A 404 2.89 -5.89 28.19
C GLU A 404 4.21 -6.32 28.82
N ASP A 405 4.34 -6.12 30.12
CA ASP A 405 5.50 -6.54 30.88
C ASP A 405 5.40 -8.05 31.16
N PHE A 406 6.22 -8.87 30.51
CA PHE A 406 6.18 -10.34 30.64
C PHE A 406 6.71 -10.87 31.98
N GLY A 407 7.03 -9.98 32.92
CA GLY A 407 7.44 -10.35 34.26
C GLY A 407 6.25 -10.71 35.14
N HIS A 408 5.61 -11.87 34.97
CA HIS A 408 5.07 -12.73 36.05
C HIS A 408 4.46 -14.01 35.45
N GLY A 409 4.89 -15.17 35.99
CA GLY A 409 4.56 -16.50 35.48
C GLY A 409 3.11 -16.92 35.67
N GLU A 410 2.71 -17.93 34.90
CA GLU A 410 1.42 -18.64 34.96
C GLU A 410 0.93 -18.88 36.40
N GLN A 411 -0.24 -18.35 36.73
CA GLN A 411 -1.15 -19.03 37.65
C GLN A 411 -2.57 -19.05 37.07
N SER A 412 -3.01 -20.26 36.78
CA SER A 412 -4.38 -20.63 36.49
C SER A 412 -5.26 -20.59 37.76
N GLU A 413 -6.55 -20.39 37.52
CA GLU A 413 -7.73 -20.65 38.36
C GLU A 413 -8.34 -19.53 39.22
N MET A 414 -9.45 -19.00 38.68
CA MET A 414 -10.79 -18.90 39.27
C MET A 414 -10.91 -18.47 40.75
N GLY A 415 -11.07 -17.16 40.95
CA GLY A 415 -11.71 -16.57 42.14
C GLY A 415 -12.57 -15.39 41.72
N LYS A 416 -13.89 -15.46 41.97
CA LYS A 416 -14.78 -14.29 41.87
C LYS A 416 -14.35 -13.27 42.92
N SER A 417 -13.79 -12.13 42.52
CA SER A 417 -13.79 -10.94 43.38
C SER A 417 -14.75 -9.90 42.79
N SER A 418 -15.70 -9.51 43.63
CA SER A 418 -16.55 -8.35 43.44
C SER A 418 -15.79 -7.12 43.93
N GLU A 419 -15.09 -6.43 43.04
CA GLU A 419 -14.55 -5.11 43.34
C GLU A 419 -15.52 -4.04 42.84
N GLN A 420 -15.98 -3.21 43.78
CA GLN A 420 -16.72 -1.99 43.51
C GLN A 420 -15.80 -0.94 42.87
N PRO A 421 -16.34 -0.03 42.04
CA PRO A 421 -15.53 0.96 41.35
C PRO A 421 -14.95 1.96 42.37
N ILE A 422 -13.62 2.11 42.37
CA ILE A 422 -12.93 3.17 43.09
C ILE A 422 -13.14 4.47 42.30
N THR A 423 -14.15 5.24 42.70
CA THR A 423 -14.33 6.64 42.32
C THR A 423 -13.29 7.48 43.06
N ASN A 424 -12.11 7.64 42.45
CA ASN A 424 -11.24 8.81 42.59
C ASN A 424 -10.07 8.67 41.62
N TYR A 425 -10.30 9.06 40.38
CA TYR A 425 -9.29 9.18 39.34
C TYR A 425 -8.30 10.29 39.69
N GLN A 426 -6.99 9.99 39.71
CA GLN A 426 -5.95 11.02 39.75
C GLN A 426 -5.78 11.62 38.35
N GLU A 427 -6.62 12.60 38.05
CA GLU A 427 -6.60 13.48 36.86
C GLU A 427 -5.24 14.18 36.64
N PHE A 428 -4.39 14.22 37.67
CA PHE A 428 -3.17 15.02 37.74
C PHE A 428 -1.98 14.46 36.97
N ASP A 429 -1.87 13.14 36.77
CA ASP A 429 -0.68 12.53 36.18
C ASP A 429 -0.68 12.57 34.65
N LEU A 430 -1.84 12.42 34.01
CA LEU A 430 -1.97 12.53 32.55
C LEU A 430 -1.77 13.98 32.10
N GLU A 431 -2.37 14.95 32.81
CA GLU A 431 -2.15 16.37 32.57
C GLU A 431 -0.70 16.78 32.80
N LYS A 432 -0.03 16.27 33.83
CA LYS A 432 1.41 16.54 34.07
C LYS A 432 2.29 15.95 32.98
N LEU A 433 2.00 14.72 32.53
CA LEU A 433 2.75 14.10 31.43
C LEU A 433 2.62 14.94 30.17
N ILE A 434 1.42 15.43 29.88
CA ILE A 434 1.14 16.28 28.74
C ILE A 434 1.82 17.65 28.87
N LYS A 435 1.62 18.37 29.99
CA LYS A 435 2.19 19.72 30.25
C LYS A 435 3.71 19.73 30.26
N LYS A 436 4.34 18.68 30.83
CA LYS A 436 5.80 18.54 30.88
C LYS A 436 6.44 18.42 29.49
N TYR A 437 5.70 17.93 28.49
CA TYR A 437 6.23 17.65 27.15
C TYR A 437 5.64 18.53 26.04
N THR A 438 4.65 19.39 26.34
CA THR A 438 4.19 20.47 25.44
C THR A 438 4.96 21.78 25.63
N GLY A 439 5.78 21.92 26.68
CA GLY A 439 6.66 23.08 26.89
C GLY A 439 6.04 24.27 27.62
N ASP A 440 4.93 24.09 28.33
CA ASP A 440 4.25 25.15 29.08
C ASP A 440 4.77 25.25 30.54
N GLU A 441 6.06 25.60 30.72
CA GLU A 441 6.50 26.20 32.00
C GLU A 441 6.41 27.73 31.88
N GLU A 442 5.42 28.32 32.57
CA GLU A 442 5.36 29.78 32.77
C GLU A 442 6.65 30.26 33.46
N HIS A 443 7.50 30.95 32.71
CA HIS A 443 8.61 31.71 33.28
C HIS A 443 8.06 32.90 34.05
N ALA A 444 7.90 32.74 35.36
CA ALA A 444 7.77 33.85 36.30
C ALA A 444 9.15 34.52 36.49
N LEU A 445 9.43 35.62 35.80
CA LEU A 445 10.55 36.53 36.14
C LEU A 445 10.20 38.01 35.88
N GLN A 446 9.99 38.73 36.99
CA GLN A 446 10.46 40.09 37.32
C GLN A 446 10.30 41.24 36.30
N GLN A 447 9.46 42.23 36.68
CA GLN A 447 9.69 43.65 36.35
C GLN A 447 10.95 44.16 37.09
N PRO A 448 11.71 45.16 36.57
CA PRO A 448 11.35 46.58 36.41
C PRO A 448 11.74 47.14 35.01
N GLY A 449 11.46 48.35 34.53
CA GLY A 449 10.79 49.56 34.99
C GLY A 449 10.97 50.64 33.88
N GLU A 450 10.08 51.64 33.88
CA GLU A 450 10.20 53.01 33.35
C GLU A 450 10.36 53.31 31.83
N LEU A 451 9.23 53.76 31.26
CA LEU A 451 8.96 55.05 30.57
C LEU A 451 9.86 55.57 29.42
N GLY A 452 9.19 55.80 28.28
CA GLY A 452 9.48 56.77 27.21
C GLY A 452 8.84 56.34 25.88
N GLU A 453 7.63 56.79 25.46
CA GLU A 453 7.35 58.00 24.64
C GLU A 453 8.21 58.05 23.33
N VAL A 454 7.78 58.22 22.06
CA VAL A 454 6.53 58.61 21.33
C VAL A 454 6.71 58.29 19.79
N PHE A 455 5.61 58.39 19.01
CA PHE A 455 5.40 58.62 17.55
C PHE A 455 5.52 57.38 16.62
N SER A 456 4.49 56.92 15.88
CA SER A 456 3.51 57.47 14.92
C SER A 456 3.98 57.55 13.45
N LEU A 457 3.30 56.75 12.61
CA LEU A 457 2.65 57.09 11.33
C LEU A 457 3.46 57.49 10.05
N PHE A 458 3.03 56.83 8.96
CA PHE A 458 3.24 57.04 7.50
C PHE A 458 4.62 56.60 6.93
N ASP A 459 4.74 55.86 5.81
CA ASP A 459 3.85 55.56 4.66
C ASP A 459 3.83 54.06 4.28
#